data_AF-A0A7C6WQG5-F1
#
_entry.id   AF-A0A7C6WQG5-F1
#
_cell.length_a   1.000
_cell.length_b   1.000
_cell.length_c   1.000
_cell.angle_alpha   90.00
_cell.angle_beta   90.00
_cell.angle_gamma   90.00
#
_symmetry.space_group_name_H-M   'P 1'
#
loop_
_entity.id
_entity.type
_entity.pdbx_description
1 polymer ?
#
loop_
_entity_poly.entity_id
_entity_poly.type
_entity_poly.pdbx_seq_one_letter_code
_entity_poly.pdbx_strand_id
1 'polypeptide(L)'
;MVMGRFVAQHIRLKPAQITCDNVSGDHRPALLILAFCAQYLPWVLVPRGTYIYHYFPSVPFIILCIVLVADWLQDRFGRKALPFVMGYLVLVLLMFIAFFPYMSGVRVPMAWLDAMKWFPNWLFY
;
A
#
# COMPACT_ATOMS: atom_id res chain seq x y z
N MET A 1 13.90 10.05 34.06
CA MET A 1 13.33 10.61 32.81
C MET A 1 14.44 10.79 31.74
N VAL A 2 15.12 9.70 31.33
CA VAL A 2 16.26 9.75 30.39
C VAL A 2 16.14 8.71 29.26
N MET A 3 15.34 7.65 29.45
CA MET A 3 15.21 6.54 28.48
C MET A 3 14.46 6.92 27.19
N GLY A 4 13.53 7.88 27.23
CA GLY A 4 12.69 8.24 26.07
C GLY A 4 13.43 8.96 24.93
N ARG A 5 14.62 9.51 25.18
CA ARG A 5 15.41 10.24 24.15
C ARG A 5 16.31 9.33 23.32
N PHE A 6 16.58 8.09 23.76
CA PHE A 6 17.49 7.17 23.05
C PHE A 6 16.81 6.47 21.86
N VAL A 7 15.51 6.20 21.96
CA VAL A 7 14.71 5.59 20.89
C VAL A 7 14.51 6.57 19.72
N ALA A 8 14.35 7.87 20.01
CA ALA A 8 14.14 8.89 18.98
C ALA A 8 15.37 9.17 18.09
N GLN A 9 16.59 8.80 18.54
CA GLN A 9 17.82 9.04 17.76
C GLN A 9 18.08 7.95 16.71
N HIS A 10 17.60 6.73 16.94
CA HIS A 10 17.78 5.60 16.01
C HIS A 10 16.72 5.54 14.91
N ILE A 11 15.65 6.34 15.03
CA ILE A 11 14.59 6.52 14.02
C ILE A 11 14.73 7.92 13.36
N ARG A 12 15.95 8.46 13.30
CA ARG A 12 16.27 9.48 12.29
C ARG A 12 16.68 8.75 11.02
N LEU A 13 15.71 8.24 10.29
CA LEU A 13 15.90 8.03 8.86
C LEU A 13 16.34 9.39 8.32
N LYS A 14 17.59 9.48 7.84
CA LYS A 14 17.99 10.60 6.98
C LYS A 14 16.86 10.72 5.96
N PRO A 15 16.19 11.88 5.81
CA PRO A 15 15.25 12.03 4.70
C PRO A 15 16.08 11.66 3.48
N ALA A 16 15.67 10.61 2.77
CA ALA A 16 16.22 10.36 1.46
C ALA A 16 15.92 11.65 0.71
N GLN A 17 16.95 12.49 0.55
CA GLN A 17 16.81 13.68 -0.27
C GLN A 17 16.72 13.13 -1.68
N ILE A 18 15.49 12.85 -2.12
CA ILE A 18 15.19 12.57 -3.50
C ILE A 18 15.22 13.93 -4.17
N THR A 19 16.43 14.38 -4.47
CA THR A 19 16.69 15.63 -5.15
C THR A 19 16.17 15.51 -6.58
N CYS A 20 15.20 16.35 -6.94
CA CYS A 20 14.54 16.42 -8.26
C CYS A 20 15.50 16.67 -9.43
N ASP A 21 16.76 16.96 -9.13
CA ASP A 21 17.88 17.19 -10.03
C ASP A 21 18.50 15.90 -10.59
N ASN A 22 18.13 14.71 -10.08
CA ASN A 22 18.63 13.42 -10.58
C ASN A 22 17.52 12.47 -11.10
N VAL A 23 16.53 13.02 -11.80
CA VAL A 23 15.51 12.18 -12.49
C VAL A 23 16.13 11.33 -13.60
N SER A 24 17.29 11.72 -14.15
CA SER A 24 17.98 11.00 -15.22
C SER A 24 18.65 9.68 -14.79
N GLY A 25 18.73 9.38 -13.49
CA GLY A 25 19.46 8.21 -12.98
C GLY A 25 18.77 7.41 -11.87
N ASP A 26 17.52 7.73 -11.48
CA ASP A 26 16.85 6.94 -10.44
C ASP A 26 16.24 5.65 -11.03
N HIS A 27 16.95 4.54 -10.83
CA HIS A 27 16.53 3.21 -11.27
C HIS A 27 15.56 2.53 -10.30
N ARG A 28 15.27 3.11 -9.12
CA ARG A 28 14.40 2.48 -8.10
C ARG A 28 12.98 2.24 -8.61
N PRO A 29 12.29 3.20 -9.27
CA PRO A 29 10.93 2.96 -9.77
C PRO A 29 10.93 1.89 -10.87
N ALA A 30 11.93 1.91 -11.75
CA ALA A 30 12.07 0.92 -12.82
C ALA A 30 12.32 -0.49 -12.25
N LEU A 31 13.18 -0.62 -11.24
CA LEU A 31 13.45 -1.89 -10.56
C LEU A 31 12.18 -2.43 -9.88
N LEU A 32 11.42 -1.58 -9.20
CA LEU A 32 10.19 -2.00 -8.51
C LEU A 32 9.09 -2.42 -9.49
N ILE A 33 8.92 -1.69 -10.60
CA ILE A 33 7.99 -2.06 -11.66
C ILE A 33 8.44 -3.37 -12.31
N LEU A 34 9.73 -3.54 -12.59
CA LEU A 34 10.27 -4.78 -13.13
C LEU A 34 10.05 -5.95 -12.17
N ALA A 35 10.31 -5.77 -10.89
CA ALA A 35 10.08 -6.80 -9.86
C ALA A 35 8.60 -7.15 -9.73
N PHE A 36 7.71 -6.15 -9.74
CA PHE A 36 6.27 -6.36 -9.75
C PHE A 36 5.82 -7.13 -11.00
N CYS A 37 6.27 -6.74 -12.19
CA CYS A 37 5.95 -7.41 -13.44
C CYS A 37 6.50 -8.85 -13.46
N ALA A 38 7.75 -9.06 -13.06
CA ALA A 38 8.35 -10.38 -12.97
C ALA A 38 7.58 -11.29 -12.02
N GLN A 39 7.02 -10.75 -10.93
CA GLN A 39 6.17 -11.50 -10.01
C GLN A 39 4.74 -11.72 -10.55
N TYR A 40 4.13 -10.74 -11.21
CA TYR A 40 2.72 -10.75 -11.60
C TYR A 40 2.47 -11.46 -12.93
N LEU A 41 3.28 -11.16 -13.95
CA LEU A 41 3.07 -11.59 -15.34
C LEU A 41 3.08 -13.12 -15.53
N PRO A 42 3.92 -13.90 -14.83
CA PRO A 42 3.88 -15.36 -14.93
C PRO A 42 2.51 -15.95 -14.58
N TRP A 43 1.78 -15.35 -13.63
CA TRP A 43 0.47 -15.87 -13.22
C TRP A 43 -0.67 -15.46 -14.16
N VAL A 44 -0.46 -14.44 -14.99
CA VAL A 44 -1.45 -14.02 -16.01
C VAL A 44 -1.37 -14.91 -17.26
N LEU A 45 -0.15 -15.32 -17.64
CA LEU A 45 0.10 -16.04 -18.89
C LEU A 45 -0.19 -17.54 -18.80
N VAL A 46 -0.40 -18.06 -17.60
CA VAL A 46 -0.51 -19.49 -17.37
C VAL A 46 -1.98 -19.93 -17.45
N PRO A 47 -2.33 -20.93 -18.27
CA PRO A 47 -3.71 -21.35 -18.55
C PRO A 47 -4.36 -22.20 -17.45
N ARG A 48 -3.79 -22.23 -16.24
CA ARG A 48 -4.32 -23.00 -15.09
C ARG A 48 -5.17 -22.08 -14.21
N GLY A 49 -6.14 -22.65 -13.48
CA GLY A 49 -6.98 -21.86 -12.58
C GLY A 49 -6.15 -21.14 -11.51
N THR A 50 -5.99 -19.82 -11.65
CA THR A 50 -5.27 -18.97 -10.70
C THR A 50 -6.26 -18.32 -9.74
N TYR A 51 -6.03 -18.55 -8.45
CA TYR A 51 -6.79 -17.94 -7.37
C TYR A 51 -6.11 -16.67 -6.86
N ILE A 52 -6.86 -15.82 -6.16
CA ILE A 52 -6.43 -14.48 -5.72
C ILE A 52 -5.12 -14.47 -4.90
N TYR A 53 -4.84 -15.53 -4.14
CA TYR A 53 -3.64 -15.62 -3.30
C TYR A 53 -2.32 -15.71 -4.10
N HIS A 54 -2.36 -16.08 -5.39
CA HIS A 54 -1.15 -16.06 -6.25
C HIS A 54 -0.62 -14.64 -6.45
N TYR A 55 -1.50 -13.64 -6.31
CA TYR A 55 -1.17 -12.22 -6.44
C TYR A 55 -0.79 -11.58 -5.10
N PHE A 56 -0.93 -12.29 -3.98
CA PHE A 56 -0.57 -11.79 -2.65
C PHE A 56 0.92 -11.37 -2.54
N PRO A 57 1.88 -12.12 -3.10
CA PRO A 57 3.28 -11.68 -3.09
C PRO A 57 3.55 -10.37 -3.84
N SER A 58 2.64 -9.93 -4.72
CA SER A 58 2.75 -8.66 -5.42
C SER A 58 2.41 -7.44 -4.54
N VAL A 59 1.67 -7.65 -3.43
CA VAL A 59 1.23 -6.59 -2.50
C VAL A 59 2.39 -5.74 -1.95
N PRO A 60 3.48 -6.30 -1.39
CA PRO A 60 4.59 -5.49 -0.89
C PRO A 60 5.21 -4.58 -1.97
N PHE A 61 5.28 -5.02 -3.23
CA PHE A 61 5.78 -4.19 -4.33
C PHE A 61 4.85 -3.01 -4.63
N ILE A 62 3.53 -3.23 -4.60
CA ILE A 62 2.54 -2.16 -4.77
C ILE A 62 2.66 -1.14 -3.62
N ILE A 63 2.85 -1.60 -2.38
CA ILE A 63 3.06 -0.72 -1.22
C ILE A 63 4.30 0.15 -1.42
N LEU A 64 5.42 -0.43 -1.88
CA LEU A 64 6.64 0.33 -2.17
C LEU A 64 6.43 1.36 -3.28
N CYS A 65 5.68 1.03 -4.33
CA CYS A 65 5.30 1.99 -5.37
C CYS A 65 4.47 3.16 -4.81
N ILE A 66 3.52 2.89 -3.91
CA ILE A 66 2.73 3.93 -3.24
C ILE A 66 3.62 4.83 -2.38
N VAL A 67 4.59 4.26 -1.66
CA VAL A 67 5.55 5.03 -0.87
C VAL A 67 6.40 5.95 -1.77
N LEU A 68 6.87 5.46 -2.92
CA LEU A 68 7.59 6.31 -3.88
C LEU A 68 6.72 7.46 -4.41
N VAL A 69 5.44 7.21 -4.68
CA VAL A 69 4.50 8.26 -5.10
C VAL A 69 4.29 9.27 -3.97
N ALA A 70 4.18 8.81 -2.73
CA ALA A 70 4.04 9.69 -1.56
C ALA A 70 5.29 10.57 -1.36
N ASP A 71 6.49 10.00 -1.56
CA ASP A 71 7.76 10.72 -1.47
C ASP A 71 7.87 11.78 -2.58
N TRP A 72 7.57 11.39 -3.83
CA TRP A 72 7.49 12.32 -4.96
C TRP A 72 6.48 13.46 -4.72
N LEU A 73 5.32 13.15 -4.14
CA LEU A 73 4.32 14.15 -3.78
C LEU A 73 4.86 15.12 -2.73
N GLN A 74 5.61 14.61 -1.75
CA GLN A 74 6.24 15.41 -0.71
C GLN A 74 7.33 16.32 -1.27
N ASP A 75 8.13 15.86 -2.22
CA ASP A 75 9.13 16.70 -2.88
C ASP A 75 8.48 17.78 -3.75
N ARG A 76 7.39 17.44 -4.45
CA ARG A 76 6.71 18.38 -5.36
C ARG A 76 5.88 19.44 -4.65
N PHE A 77 5.18 19.07 -3.58
CA PHE A 77 4.21 19.92 -2.89
C PHE A 77 4.62 20.31 -1.45
N GLY A 78 5.76 19.80 -0.97
CA GLY A 78 6.30 20.09 0.36
C GLY A 78 5.30 19.77 1.48
N ARG A 79 5.10 20.73 2.38
CA ARG A 79 4.18 20.59 3.53
C ARG A 79 2.72 20.34 3.12
N LYS A 80 2.32 20.66 1.88
CA LYS A 80 0.95 20.45 1.38
C LYS A 80 0.68 18.99 1.01
N ALA A 81 1.70 18.14 0.86
CA ALA A 81 1.53 16.72 0.58
C ALA A 81 1.04 15.92 1.80
N LEU A 82 1.41 16.37 3.01
CA LEU A 82 1.08 15.69 4.27
C LEU A 82 -0.43 15.39 4.46
N PRO A 83 -1.37 16.33 4.26
CA PRO A 83 -2.79 16.02 4.38
C PRO A 83 -3.27 14.98 3.36
N PHE A 84 -2.70 14.94 2.14
CA PHE A 84 -3.05 13.93 1.15
C PHE A 84 -2.58 12.53 1.56
N VAL A 85 -1.32 12.41 1.99
CA VAL A 85 -0.76 11.16 2.49
C VAL A 85 -1.54 10.67 3.73
N MET A 86 -1.84 11.58 4.65
CA MET A 86 -2.61 11.27 5.85
C MET A 86 -4.05 10.86 5.51
N GLY A 87 -4.70 11.55 4.58
CA GLY A 87 -6.03 11.20 4.09
C GLY A 87 -6.06 9.80 3.46
N TYR A 88 -5.05 9.45 2.67
CA TYR A 88 -4.89 8.11 2.13
C TYR A 88 -4.75 7.05 3.23
N LEU A 89 -3.89 7.28 4.24
CA LEU A 89 -3.70 6.34 5.35
C LEU A 89 -4.97 6.15 6.18
N VAL A 90 -5.72 7.24 6.44
CA VAL A 90 -7.01 7.17 7.14
C VAL A 90 -8.01 6.34 6.32
N LEU A 91 -8.07 6.56 5.00
CA LEU A 91 -8.94 5.78 4.12
C LEU A 91 -8.58 4.28 4.15
N VAL A 92 -7.30 3.94 4.07
CA VAL A 92 -6.81 2.55 4.16
C VAL A 92 -7.20 1.92 5.50
N LEU A 93 -7.07 2.66 6.61
CA LEU A 93 -7.46 2.19 7.93
C LEU A 93 -8.97 1.95 8.03
N LEU A 94 -9.79 2.89 7.53
CA LEU A 94 -11.25 2.74 7.50
C LEU A 94 -11.66 1.52 6.67
N MET A 95 -11.01 1.30 5.52
CA MET A 95 -11.21 0.11 4.70
C MET A 95 -10.81 -1.17 5.39
N PHE A 96 -9.68 -1.18 6.09
CA PHE A 96 -9.29 -2.33 6.88
C PHE A 96 -10.34 -2.66 7.95
N ILE A 97 -10.82 -1.66 8.71
CA ILE A 97 -11.84 -1.86 9.75
C ILE A 97 -13.16 -2.37 9.13
N ALA A 98 -13.58 -1.80 8.00
CA ALA A 98 -14.83 -2.18 7.34
C ALA A 98 -14.82 -3.63 6.84
N PHE A 99 -13.71 -4.07 6.26
CA PHE A 99 -13.54 -5.42 5.71
C PHE A 99 -12.97 -6.45 6.70
N PHE A 100 -12.51 -6.03 7.87
CA PHE A 100 -11.96 -6.91 8.90
C PHE A 100 -12.92 -8.02 9.34
N PRO A 101 -14.22 -7.77 9.61
CA PRO A 101 -15.16 -8.83 9.99
C PRO A 101 -15.29 -9.92 8.92
N TYR A 102 -15.21 -9.54 7.64
CA TYR A 102 -15.28 -10.47 6.52
C TYR A 102 -14.05 -11.39 6.47
N MET A 103 -12.84 -10.84 6.68
CA MET A 103 -11.61 -11.63 6.69
C MET A 103 -11.44 -12.50 7.94
N SER A 104 -11.92 -12.01 9.10
CA SER A 104 -11.75 -12.68 10.40
C SER A 104 -12.86 -13.68 10.74
N GLY A 105 -13.99 -13.65 10.03
CA GLY A 105 -15.14 -14.50 10.33
C GLY A 105 -15.89 -14.10 11.60
N VAL A 106 -15.73 -12.85 12.05
CA VAL A 106 -16.46 -12.32 13.21
C VAL A 106 -17.94 -12.17 12.86
N ARG A 107 -18.82 -12.56 13.78
CA ARG A 107 -20.27 -12.45 13.59
C ARG A 107 -20.69 -10.98 13.58
N VAL A 108 -21.26 -10.54 12.46
CA VAL A 108 -21.81 -9.19 12.26
C VAL A 108 -23.23 -9.28 11.68
N PRO A 109 -24.07 -8.24 11.85
CA PRO A 109 -25.41 -8.23 11.27
C PRO A 109 -25.37 -8.33 9.74
N MET A 110 -26.36 -9.00 9.14
CA MET A 110 -26.47 -9.14 7.67
C MET A 110 -26.50 -7.79 6.95
N ALA A 111 -27.15 -6.78 7.54
CA ALA A 111 -27.16 -5.42 6.99
C ALA A 111 -25.77 -4.81 6.82
N TRP A 112 -24.81 -5.14 7.70
CA TRP A 112 -23.41 -4.71 7.55
C TRP A 112 -22.77 -5.38 6.34
N LEU A 113 -22.97 -6.69 6.20
CA LEU A 113 -22.41 -7.46 5.10
C LEU A 113 -23.01 -7.04 3.76
N ASP A 114 -24.30 -6.66 3.71
CA ASP A 114 -24.94 -6.11 2.52
C ASP A 114 -24.37 -4.73 2.18
N ALA A 115 -24.09 -3.87 3.16
CA ALA A 115 -23.43 -2.58 2.94
C ALA A 115 -22.00 -2.72 2.37
N MET A 116 -21.32 -3.84 2.63
CA MET A 116 -19.98 -4.14 2.10
C MET A 116 -19.99 -4.78 0.70
N LYS A 117 -21.17 -5.13 0.14
CA LYS A 117 -21.32 -5.62 -1.24
C LYS A 117 -21.26 -4.47 -2.24
N TRP A 118 -20.06 -3.95 -2.48
CA TRP A 118 -19.86 -2.81 -3.38
C TRP A 118 -19.97 -3.19 -4.86
N PHE A 119 -19.59 -4.41 -5.21
CA PHE A 119 -19.59 -4.89 -6.59
C PHE A 119 -20.50 -6.11 -6.75
N PRO A 120 -21.15 -6.27 -7.91
CA PRO A 120 -21.89 -7.48 -8.21
C PRO A 120 -20.95 -8.69 -8.24
N ASN A 121 -21.37 -9.82 -7.65
CA ASN A 121 -20.65 -11.10 -7.64
C ASN A 121 -19.28 -11.11 -6.91
N TRP A 122 -19.05 -10.23 -5.93
CA TRP A 122 -17.76 -10.13 -5.23
C TRP A 122 -17.75 -10.76 -3.82
N LEU A 123 -18.85 -10.69 -3.06
CA LEU A 123 -18.97 -11.28 -1.72
C LEU A 123 -20.08 -12.32 -1.69
N PHE A 124 -19.70 -13.53 -1.31
CA PHE A 124 -20.61 -14.64 -1.06
C PHE A 124 -20.48 -14.99 0.43
N TYR A 125 -21.56 -14.82 1.18
CA TYR A 125 -21.66 -15.16 2.60
C TYR A 125 -23.09 -15.64 2.91
#